data_AF-A0A9E1P6W9-F1
#
_entry.id   AF-A0A9E1P6W9-F1
#
_cell.length_a   1.000
_cell.length_b   1.000
_cell.length_c   1.000
_cell.angle_alpha   90.00
_cell.angle_beta   90.00
_cell.angle_gamma   90.00
#
_symmetry.space_group_name_H-M   'P 1'
#
loop_
_entity.id
_entity.type
_entity.pdbx_description
1 polymer ?
#
loop_
_entity_poly.entity_id
_entity_poly.type
_entity_poly.pdbx_seq_one_letter_code
_entity_poly.pdbx_strand_id
1 'polypeptide(L)'
;MTQATINPYTQAILNCLEQFKDMETEPDLDEPTCQFLTNMIQGRFVKYLATRMAEFYEIDDQDLENKLMMTLMSILSNKFFSVFREKVNRNRNIVYKIAKRIVYSETQGEINPHASDRLYIWISRKYFDYMNFDIILKWISTNSEIEKIIFLSNINKKITNRSLIKALHYIIQSDDDGITPIIFGRYLFKNKIDRLNDIIRTGEWRLEAGYVQERYAKLITWRQYMDKIA
;
A
#
# COMPACT_ATOMS: atom_id res chain seq x y z
N MET A 1 -12.69 26.24 -11.81
CA MET A 1 -12.72 25.34 -10.64
C MET A 1 -12.96 23.95 -11.17
N THR A 2 -11.92 23.12 -11.26
CA THR A 2 -12.02 21.73 -11.69
C THR A 2 -12.71 20.94 -10.57
N GLN A 3 -13.91 20.41 -10.82
CA GLN A 3 -14.54 19.44 -9.93
C GLN A 3 -13.55 18.30 -9.70
N ALA A 4 -13.09 18.14 -8.47
CA ALA A 4 -12.25 17.02 -8.09
C ALA A 4 -13.01 15.72 -8.41
N THR A 5 -12.45 14.90 -9.27
CA THR A 5 -13.08 13.65 -9.70
C THR A 5 -13.12 12.71 -8.50
N ILE A 6 -14.32 12.26 -8.11
CA ILE A 6 -14.51 11.34 -6.99
C ILE A 6 -13.75 10.03 -7.26
N ASN A 7 -13.16 9.45 -6.21
CA ASN A 7 -12.45 8.17 -6.33
C ASN A 7 -13.38 7.06 -6.88
N PRO A 8 -12.93 6.20 -7.81
CA PRO A 8 -13.78 5.16 -8.40
C PRO A 8 -14.45 4.22 -7.39
N TYR A 9 -13.75 3.84 -6.30
CA TYR A 9 -14.34 3.02 -5.24
C TYR A 9 -15.45 3.78 -4.51
N THR A 10 -15.24 5.06 -4.23
CA THR A 10 -16.24 5.92 -3.57
C THR A 10 -17.45 6.13 -4.47
N GLN A 11 -17.25 6.30 -5.77
CA GLN A 11 -18.34 6.38 -6.73
C GLN A 11 -19.15 5.07 -6.78
N ALA A 12 -18.47 3.91 -6.77
CA ALA A 12 -19.12 2.61 -6.73
C ALA A 12 -19.92 2.40 -5.44
N ILE A 13 -19.38 2.84 -4.29
CA ILE A 13 -20.10 2.84 -3.01
C ILE A 13 -21.33 3.74 -3.09
N LEU A 14 -21.18 4.98 -3.59
CA LEU A 14 -22.29 5.93 -3.73
C LEU A 14 -23.43 5.32 -4.57
N ASN A 15 -23.12 4.78 -5.74
CA ASN A 15 -24.11 4.15 -6.62
C ASN A 15 -24.84 2.99 -5.92
N CYS A 16 -24.14 2.20 -5.12
CA CYS A 16 -24.74 1.13 -4.33
C CYS A 16 -25.60 1.66 -3.17
N LEU A 17 -25.26 2.79 -2.58
CA LEU A 17 -26.06 3.39 -1.50
C LEU A 17 -27.33 4.11 -1.99
N GLU A 18 -27.39 4.52 -3.26
CA GLU A 18 -28.59 5.18 -3.82
C GLU A 18 -29.85 4.30 -3.71
N GLN A 19 -29.72 2.97 -3.72
CA GLN A 19 -30.86 2.06 -3.53
C GLN A 19 -31.49 2.12 -2.13
N PHE A 20 -30.82 2.76 -1.16
CA PHE A 20 -31.26 2.90 0.24
C PHE A 20 -31.54 4.36 0.62
N LYS A 21 -31.58 5.29 -0.34
CA LYS A 21 -31.62 6.74 -0.09
C LYS A 21 -32.85 7.20 0.68
N ASP A 22 -34.00 6.59 0.39
CA ASP A 22 -35.30 6.97 0.96
C ASP A 22 -35.67 6.17 2.22
N MET A 23 -34.75 5.34 2.73
CA MET A 23 -34.99 4.57 3.94
C MET A 23 -34.78 5.43 5.19
N GLU A 24 -35.79 5.50 6.06
CA GLU A 24 -35.70 6.20 7.35
C GLU A 24 -34.84 5.47 8.38
N THR A 25 -34.69 4.15 8.22
CA THR A 25 -33.95 3.26 9.12
C THR A 25 -32.74 2.61 8.43
N GLU A 26 -31.83 2.04 9.23
CA GLU A 26 -30.69 1.28 8.68
C GLU A 26 -31.20 0.07 7.88
N PRO A 27 -30.79 -0.11 6.62
CA PRO A 27 -31.24 -1.23 5.81
C PRO A 27 -30.70 -2.54 6.36
N ASP A 28 -31.48 -3.61 6.25
CA ASP A 28 -30.96 -4.97 6.38
C ASP A 28 -30.27 -5.34 5.06
N LEU A 29 -28.95 -5.49 5.11
CA LEU A 29 -28.16 -5.77 3.91
C LEU A 29 -28.23 -7.25 3.54
N ASP A 30 -28.64 -7.51 2.30
CA ASP A 30 -28.47 -8.84 1.71
C ASP A 30 -26.98 -9.21 1.57
N GLU A 31 -26.71 -10.50 1.45
CA GLU A 31 -25.33 -11.01 1.36
C GLU A 31 -24.55 -10.41 0.17
N PRO A 32 -25.10 -10.32 -1.05
CA PRO A 32 -24.39 -9.72 -2.18
C PRO A 32 -24.02 -8.25 -1.96
N THR A 33 -24.93 -7.44 -1.43
CA THR A 33 -24.68 -6.01 -1.16
C THR A 33 -23.65 -5.85 -0.04
N CYS A 34 -23.75 -6.67 1.01
CA CYS A 34 -22.79 -6.68 2.10
C CYS A 34 -21.37 -7.01 1.60
N GLN A 35 -21.24 -8.06 0.78
CA GLN A 35 -19.96 -8.46 0.19
C GLN A 35 -19.40 -7.39 -0.77
N PHE A 36 -20.25 -6.79 -1.59
CA PHE A 36 -19.88 -5.70 -2.49
C PHE A 36 -19.32 -4.51 -1.72
N LEU A 37 -20.07 -4.00 -0.73
CA LEU A 37 -19.63 -2.86 0.08
C LEU A 37 -18.34 -3.17 0.84
N THR A 38 -18.21 -4.40 1.37
CA THR A 38 -16.97 -4.87 2.00
C THR A 38 -15.77 -4.73 1.06
N ASN A 39 -15.89 -5.24 -0.17
CA ASN A 39 -14.81 -5.19 -1.15
C ASN A 39 -14.47 -3.75 -1.56
N MET A 40 -15.47 -2.90 -1.73
CA MET A 40 -15.25 -1.50 -2.10
C MET A 40 -14.58 -0.71 -0.97
N ILE A 41 -14.97 -0.94 0.28
CA ILE A 41 -14.34 -0.32 1.46
C ILE A 41 -12.88 -0.75 1.56
N GLN A 42 -12.59 -2.04 1.40
CA GLN A 42 -11.22 -2.57 1.42
C GLN A 42 -10.38 -1.95 0.30
N GLY A 43 -10.88 -1.96 -0.94
CA GLY A 43 -10.20 -1.36 -2.08
C GLY A 43 -9.94 0.14 -1.91
N ARG A 44 -10.93 0.89 -1.41
CA ARG A 44 -10.77 2.32 -1.14
C ARG A 44 -9.71 2.59 -0.07
N PHE A 45 -9.66 1.77 0.98
CA PHE A 45 -8.67 1.85 2.05
C PHE A 45 -7.25 1.56 1.52
N VAL A 46 -7.10 0.54 0.67
CA VAL A 46 -5.83 0.24 -0.01
C VAL A 46 -5.39 1.41 -0.89
N LYS A 47 -6.30 1.99 -1.68
CA LYS A 47 -5.99 3.16 -2.52
C LYS A 47 -5.52 4.34 -1.68
N TYR A 48 -6.18 4.60 -0.54
CA TYR A 48 -5.75 5.64 0.38
C TYR A 48 -4.34 5.40 0.92
N LEU A 49 -4.02 4.17 1.34
CA LEU A 49 -2.66 3.81 1.79
C LEU A 49 -1.62 3.97 0.67
N ALA A 50 -1.95 3.51 -0.54
CA ALA A 50 -1.08 3.62 -1.70
C ALA A 50 -0.78 5.08 -2.03
N THR A 51 -1.80 5.95 -2.06
CA THR A 51 -1.63 7.40 -2.29
C THR A 51 -0.77 8.03 -1.20
N ARG A 52 -1.04 7.74 0.08
CA ARG A 52 -0.20 8.19 1.22
C ARG A 52 1.27 7.81 1.06
N MET A 53 1.53 6.56 0.68
CA MET A 53 2.89 6.07 0.50
C MET A 53 3.56 6.64 -0.74
N ALA A 54 2.83 6.76 -1.84
CA ALA A 54 3.32 7.38 -3.06
C ALA A 54 3.69 8.84 -2.81
N GLU A 55 2.87 9.61 -2.08
CA GLU A 55 3.21 10.98 -1.69
C GLU A 55 4.44 11.02 -0.78
N PHE A 56 4.50 10.18 0.25
CA PHE A 56 5.60 10.17 1.21
C PHE A 56 6.96 9.79 0.60
N TYR A 57 6.96 8.82 -0.32
CA TYR A 57 8.17 8.36 -1.01
C TYR A 57 8.37 9.01 -2.38
N GLU A 58 7.53 9.98 -2.73
CA GLU A 58 7.51 10.66 -4.03
C GLU A 58 7.49 9.67 -5.21
N ILE A 59 6.55 8.73 -5.23
CA ILE A 59 6.39 7.77 -6.33
C ILE A 59 5.50 8.40 -7.40
N ASP A 60 6.12 8.98 -8.42
CA ASP A 60 5.42 9.68 -9.53
C ASP A 60 5.13 8.78 -10.74
N ASP A 61 5.54 7.51 -10.68
CA ASP A 61 5.39 6.53 -11.76
C ASP A 61 4.09 5.72 -11.56
N GLN A 62 3.18 5.81 -12.54
CA GLN A 62 1.85 5.18 -12.46
C GLN A 62 1.91 3.65 -12.40
N ASP A 63 2.89 3.02 -13.05
CA ASP A 63 3.06 1.56 -13.04
C ASP A 63 3.58 1.10 -11.67
N LEU A 64 4.48 1.87 -11.06
CA LEU A 64 4.93 1.62 -9.69
C LEU A 64 3.82 1.87 -8.67
N GLU A 65 2.97 2.88 -8.85
CA GLU A 65 1.79 3.09 -8.00
C GLU A 65 0.79 1.93 -8.14
N ASN A 66 0.57 1.42 -9.36
CA ASN A 66 -0.28 0.25 -9.59
C ASN A 66 0.27 -1.01 -8.92
N LYS A 67 1.59 -1.26 -9.05
CA LYS A 67 2.27 -2.36 -8.34
C LYS A 67 2.16 -2.19 -6.83
N LEU A 68 2.33 -0.98 -6.32
CA LEU A 68 2.18 -0.66 -4.90
C LEU A 68 0.78 -1.04 -4.41
N MET A 69 -0.27 -0.65 -5.13
CA MET A 69 -1.65 -1.03 -4.80
C MET A 69 -1.86 -2.55 -4.77
N MET A 70 -1.34 -3.28 -5.77
CA MET A 70 -1.45 -4.75 -5.81
C MET A 70 -0.73 -5.41 -4.64
N THR A 71 0.49 -4.98 -4.34
CA THR A 71 1.28 -5.47 -3.21
C THR A 71 0.58 -5.18 -1.89
N LEU A 72 0.05 -3.96 -1.70
CA LEU A 72 -0.71 -3.60 -0.51
C LEU A 72 -1.97 -4.45 -0.34
N MET A 73 -2.72 -4.70 -1.43
CA MET A 73 -3.90 -5.56 -1.39
C MET A 73 -3.53 -6.97 -0.92
N SER A 74 -2.43 -7.53 -1.44
CA SER A 74 -1.92 -8.84 -1.02
C SER A 74 -1.57 -8.88 0.47
N ILE A 75 -0.76 -7.91 0.94
CA ILE A 75 -0.32 -7.81 2.34
C ILE A 75 -1.51 -7.66 3.30
N LEU A 76 -2.50 -6.85 2.94
CA LEU A 76 -3.62 -6.50 3.81
C LEU A 76 -4.76 -7.53 3.77
N SER A 77 -4.92 -8.26 2.66
CA SER A 77 -6.07 -9.16 2.45
C SER A 77 -6.26 -10.20 3.56
N ASN A 78 -5.19 -10.93 3.92
CA ASN A 78 -5.31 -12.09 4.82
C ASN A 78 -5.36 -11.71 6.30
N LYS A 79 -4.65 -10.66 6.71
CA LYS A 79 -4.48 -10.31 8.12
C LYS A 79 -5.25 -9.08 8.55
N PHE A 80 -5.12 -8.03 7.77
CA PHE A 80 -5.70 -6.75 8.12
C PHE A 80 -7.22 -6.77 7.90
N PHE A 81 -7.63 -7.24 6.72
CA PHE A 81 -9.03 -7.29 6.36
C PHE A 81 -9.78 -8.52 6.89
N SER A 82 -9.11 -9.57 7.39
CA SER A 82 -9.79 -10.70 8.04
C SER A 82 -10.53 -10.29 9.31
N VAL A 83 -9.88 -9.50 10.18
CA VAL A 83 -10.52 -8.94 11.39
C VAL A 83 -11.77 -8.14 11.03
N PHE A 84 -11.68 -7.34 9.96
CA PHE A 84 -12.84 -6.60 9.46
C PHE A 84 -13.95 -7.54 8.96
N ARG A 85 -13.62 -8.54 8.14
CA ARG A 85 -14.60 -9.51 7.63
C ARG A 85 -15.29 -10.29 8.75
N GLU A 86 -14.56 -10.69 9.79
CA GLU A 86 -15.16 -11.33 10.96
C GLU A 86 -16.20 -10.45 11.66
N LYS A 87 -15.94 -9.14 11.77
CA LYS A 87 -16.90 -8.19 12.33
C LYS A 87 -18.11 -7.99 11.43
N VAL A 88 -17.90 -7.93 10.12
CA VAL A 88 -18.99 -7.84 9.14
C VAL A 88 -19.89 -9.07 9.24
N ASN A 89 -19.32 -10.27 9.40
CA ASN A 89 -20.10 -11.49 9.61
C ASN A 89 -20.94 -11.47 10.88
N ARG A 90 -20.47 -10.79 11.94
CA ARG A 90 -21.22 -10.62 13.20
C ARG A 90 -22.30 -9.53 13.11
N ASN A 91 -22.04 -8.48 12.34
CA ASN A 91 -22.96 -7.36 12.15
C ASN A 91 -22.74 -6.73 10.77
N ARG A 92 -23.57 -7.13 9.80
CA ARG A 92 -23.49 -6.66 8.41
C ARG A 92 -23.66 -5.15 8.29
N ASN A 93 -24.48 -4.53 9.14
CA ASN A 93 -24.77 -3.08 9.06
C ASN A 93 -23.54 -2.20 9.33
N ILE A 94 -22.45 -2.76 9.83
CA ILE A 94 -21.16 -2.06 9.93
C ILE A 94 -20.71 -1.56 8.54
N VAL A 95 -20.88 -2.34 7.47
CA VAL A 95 -20.40 -1.92 6.14
C VAL A 95 -21.21 -0.75 5.59
N TYR A 96 -22.53 -0.73 5.82
CA TYR A 96 -23.38 0.41 5.48
C TYR A 96 -22.92 1.70 6.20
N LYS A 97 -22.63 1.61 7.49
CA LYS A 97 -22.15 2.74 8.31
C LYS A 97 -20.83 3.31 7.81
N ILE A 98 -19.88 2.44 7.46
CA ILE A 98 -18.59 2.84 6.92
C ILE A 98 -18.78 3.46 5.53
N ALA A 99 -19.52 2.79 4.64
CA ALA A 99 -19.81 3.23 3.28
C ALA A 99 -20.42 4.64 3.26
N LYS A 100 -21.48 4.87 4.04
CA LYS A 100 -22.14 6.18 4.16
C LYS A 100 -21.16 7.26 4.63
N ARG A 101 -20.27 6.93 5.56
CA ARG A 101 -19.27 7.88 6.09
C ARG A 101 -18.20 8.22 5.05
N ILE A 102 -17.73 7.23 4.28
CA ILE A 102 -16.78 7.46 3.17
C ILE A 102 -17.42 8.38 2.13
N VAL A 103 -18.60 8.03 1.64
CA VAL A 103 -19.32 8.83 0.64
C VAL A 103 -19.55 10.24 1.16
N TYR A 104 -20.08 10.41 2.37
CA TYR A 104 -20.28 11.73 2.96
C TYR A 104 -18.98 12.53 3.05
N SER A 105 -17.87 11.92 3.45
CA SER A 105 -16.60 12.66 3.61
C SER A 105 -15.96 13.04 2.27
N GLU A 106 -16.18 12.28 1.21
CA GLU A 106 -15.47 12.44 -0.08
C GLU A 106 -16.32 13.08 -1.18
N THR A 107 -17.62 13.26 -0.94
CA THR A 107 -18.54 13.97 -1.85
C THR A 107 -18.86 15.40 -1.39
N GLN A 108 -18.50 15.76 -0.16
CA GLN A 108 -18.73 17.10 0.40
C GLN A 108 -17.54 18.01 0.07
N GLY A 109 -17.69 18.85 -0.95
CA GLY A 109 -16.77 19.96 -1.27
C GLY A 109 -15.38 19.52 -1.76
N GLU A 110 -14.39 20.40 -1.60
CA GLU A 110 -13.01 20.13 -2.03
C GLU A 110 -12.39 18.99 -1.20
N ILE A 111 -11.77 18.03 -1.89
CA ILE A 111 -11.05 16.92 -1.28
C ILE A 111 -9.89 17.47 -0.45
N ASN A 112 -10.08 17.54 0.87
CA ASN A 112 -9.04 17.95 1.80
C ASN A 112 -8.23 16.71 2.24
N PRO A 113 -6.92 16.62 1.96
CA PRO A 113 -6.07 15.49 2.36
C PRO A 113 -6.14 15.19 3.87
N HIS A 114 -6.18 16.23 4.72
CA HIS A 114 -6.32 16.05 6.16
C HIS A 114 -7.68 15.50 6.59
N ALA A 115 -8.74 15.71 5.79
CA ALA A 115 -10.05 15.12 6.05
C ALA A 115 -10.06 13.62 5.74
N SER A 116 -9.47 13.24 4.61
CA SER A 116 -9.25 11.83 4.23
C SER A 116 -8.45 11.09 5.31
N ASP A 117 -7.37 11.70 5.81
CA ASP A 117 -6.55 11.15 6.87
C ASP A 117 -7.33 10.82 8.14
N ARG A 118 -8.11 11.78 8.62
CA ARG A 118 -8.94 11.59 9.82
C ARG A 118 -9.97 10.49 9.61
N LEU A 119 -10.59 10.42 8.42
CA LEU A 119 -11.58 9.40 8.08
C LEU A 119 -10.96 8.00 8.17
N TYR A 120 -9.87 7.74 7.46
CA TYR A 120 -9.30 6.39 7.38
C TYR A 120 -8.60 5.95 8.66
N ILE A 121 -7.99 6.89 9.40
CA ILE A 121 -7.51 6.60 10.77
C ILE A 121 -8.68 6.20 11.66
N TRP A 122 -9.80 6.94 11.61
CA TRP A 122 -10.98 6.62 12.41
C TRP A 122 -11.61 5.28 12.02
N ILE A 123 -11.73 4.97 10.72
CA ILE A 123 -12.22 3.67 10.23
C ILE A 123 -11.30 2.54 10.75
N SER A 124 -9.99 2.72 10.61
CA SER A 124 -9.00 1.73 11.03
C SER A 124 -9.10 1.43 12.52
N ARG A 125 -9.26 2.47 13.36
CA ARG A 125 -9.38 2.33 14.81
C ARG A 125 -10.70 1.69 15.22
N LYS A 126 -11.81 2.18 14.66
CA LYS A 126 -13.16 1.81 15.11
C LYS A 126 -13.62 0.45 14.57
N TYR A 127 -13.30 0.17 13.31
CA TYR A 127 -13.86 -0.99 12.62
C TYR A 127 -12.82 -2.07 12.36
N PHE A 128 -11.55 -1.72 12.15
CA PHE A 128 -10.53 -2.72 11.87
C PHE A 128 -9.73 -3.15 13.12
N ASP A 129 -9.97 -2.54 14.29
CA ASP A 129 -9.24 -2.78 15.56
C ASP A 129 -7.75 -2.44 15.53
N TYR A 130 -7.32 -1.62 14.56
CA TYR A 130 -5.94 -1.17 14.51
C TYR A 130 -5.82 0.24 15.08
N MET A 131 -5.42 0.31 16.36
CA MET A 131 -5.34 1.55 17.11
C MET A 131 -4.19 2.46 16.67
N ASN A 132 -3.08 1.87 16.23
CA ASN A 132 -1.86 2.59 15.88
C ASN A 132 -1.58 2.47 14.38
N PHE A 133 -2.02 3.50 13.66
CA PHE A 133 -1.89 3.56 12.20
C PHE A 133 -0.44 3.64 11.73
N ASP A 134 0.44 4.29 12.50
CA ASP A 134 1.86 4.41 12.17
C ASP A 134 2.59 3.05 12.23
N ILE A 135 2.13 2.15 13.10
CA ILE A 135 2.66 0.77 13.15
C ILE A 135 2.28 0.00 11.88
N ILE A 136 1.08 0.20 11.33
CA ILE A 136 0.66 -0.41 10.06
C ILE A 136 1.59 0.06 8.93
N LEU A 137 1.81 1.37 8.82
CA LEU A 137 2.68 1.94 7.79
C LEU A 137 4.12 1.43 7.92
N LYS A 138 4.66 1.38 9.14
CA LYS A 138 5.98 0.80 9.41
C LYS A 138 6.04 -0.67 8.99
N TRP A 139 5.07 -1.47 9.41
CA TRP A 139 5.01 -2.90 9.04
C TRP A 139 4.95 -3.08 7.52
N ILE A 140 4.06 -2.36 6.82
CA ILE A 140 3.98 -2.38 5.35
C ILE A 140 5.32 -1.99 4.73
N SER A 141 5.96 -0.92 5.23
CA SER A 141 7.24 -0.45 4.68
C SER A 141 8.42 -1.41 4.88
N THR A 142 8.30 -2.40 5.78
CA THR A 142 9.33 -3.45 5.96
C THR A 142 9.18 -4.64 5.02
N ASN A 143 8.12 -4.68 4.23
CA ASN A 143 7.91 -5.70 3.21
C ASN A 143 8.90 -5.50 2.05
N SER A 144 9.53 -6.59 1.61
CA SER A 144 10.57 -6.56 0.57
C SER A 144 10.06 -5.99 -0.76
N GLU A 145 8.86 -6.36 -1.20
CA GLU A 145 8.29 -5.86 -2.46
C GLU A 145 7.99 -4.36 -2.38
N ILE A 146 7.52 -3.87 -1.24
CA ILE A 146 7.31 -2.44 -1.01
C ILE A 146 8.65 -1.69 -1.07
N GLU A 147 9.69 -2.20 -0.41
CA GLU A 147 11.04 -1.61 -0.45
C GLU A 147 11.61 -1.58 -1.87
N LYS A 148 11.40 -2.64 -2.66
CA LYS A 148 11.80 -2.68 -4.08
C LYS A 148 11.09 -1.60 -4.89
N ILE A 149 9.77 -1.43 -4.73
CA ILE A 149 9.00 -0.40 -5.43
C ILE A 149 9.52 0.99 -5.11
N ILE A 150 9.73 1.29 -3.82
CA ILE A 150 10.30 2.57 -3.36
C ILE A 150 11.69 2.78 -3.96
N PHE A 151 12.52 1.74 -3.97
CA PHE A 151 13.87 1.82 -4.51
C PHE A 151 13.90 2.06 -6.03
N LEU A 152 13.04 1.37 -6.79
CA LEU A 152 12.89 1.56 -8.24
C LEU A 152 12.43 2.97 -8.59
N SER A 153 11.50 3.54 -7.82
CA SER A 153 11.07 4.93 -8.00
C SER A 153 12.26 5.90 -7.84
N ASN A 154 13.10 5.68 -6.82
CA ASN A 154 14.30 6.49 -6.60
C ASN A 154 15.36 6.34 -7.70
N ILE A 155 15.51 5.15 -8.29
CA ILE A 155 16.41 4.92 -9.42
C ILE A 155 16.01 5.79 -10.61
N ASN A 156 14.73 5.78 -10.97
CA ASN A 156 14.21 6.53 -12.12
C ASN A 156 14.42 8.04 -11.98
N LYS A 157 14.51 8.55 -10.76
CA LYS A 157 14.78 9.97 -10.46
C LYS A 157 16.27 10.34 -10.51
N LYS A 158 17.16 9.44 -10.08
CA LYS A 158 18.57 9.76 -9.84
C LYS A 158 19.53 9.27 -10.91
N ILE A 159 19.13 8.30 -11.72
CA ILE A 159 20.00 7.67 -12.72
C ILE A 159 19.45 7.99 -14.11
N THR A 160 20.29 8.53 -15.00
CA THR A 160 19.94 8.79 -16.41
C THR A 160 20.44 7.69 -17.34
N ASN A 161 21.43 6.89 -16.92
CA ASN A 161 21.99 5.81 -17.71
C ASN A 161 20.99 4.65 -17.84
N ARG A 162 20.41 4.50 -19.05
CA ARG A 162 19.42 3.48 -19.38
C ARG A 162 19.93 2.04 -19.24
N SER A 163 21.22 1.79 -19.53
CA SER A 163 21.81 0.45 -19.40
C SER A 163 21.89 0.05 -17.93
N LEU A 164 22.32 0.98 -17.08
CA LEU A 164 22.38 0.79 -15.63
C LEU A 164 20.98 0.59 -15.03
N ILE A 165 19.98 1.39 -15.43
CA ILE A 165 18.59 1.22 -14.99
C ILE A 165 18.07 -0.18 -15.35
N LYS A 166 18.29 -0.64 -16.59
CA LYS A 166 17.86 -1.98 -17.03
C LYS A 166 18.53 -3.09 -16.20
N ALA A 167 19.83 -2.96 -15.94
CA ALA A 167 20.56 -3.93 -15.11
C ALA A 167 20.02 -3.95 -13.67
N LEU A 168 19.81 -2.77 -13.06
CA LEU A 168 19.20 -2.64 -11.74
C LEU A 168 17.82 -3.28 -11.69
N HIS A 169 16.94 -2.97 -12.64
CA HIS A 169 15.59 -3.54 -12.72
C HIS A 169 15.63 -5.07 -12.76
N TYR A 170 16.50 -5.64 -13.60
CA TYR A 170 16.64 -7.09 -13.72
C TYR A 170 17.12 -7.74 -12.41
N ILE A 171 18.12 -7.14 -11.76
CA ILE A 171 18.67 -7.65 -10.49
C ILE A 171 17.62 -7.57 -9.38
N ILE A 172 16.93 -6.43 -9.25
CA ILE A 172 15.92 -6.20 -8.20
C ILE A 172 14.71 -7.12 -8.36
N GLN A 173 14.27 -7.37 -9.61
CA GLN A 173 13.17 -8.29 -9.87
C GLN A 173 13.50 -9.74 -9.52
N SER A 174 14.78 -10.10 -9.52
CA SER A 174 15.25 -11.46 -9.20
C SER A 174 15.65 -11.63 -7.72
N ASP A 175 15.45 -10.61 -6.88
CA ASP A 175 15.92 -10.57 -5.50
C ASP A 175 14.82 -10.95 -4.50
N ASP A 176 14.58 -12.25 -4.32
CA ASP A 176 13.49 -12.73 -3.47
C ASP A 176 13.60 -12.26 -2.00
N ASP A 177 14.83 -12.10 -1.49
CA ASP A 177 15.09 -11.73 -0.09
C ASP A 177 14.97 -10.22 0.17
N GLY A 178 14.90 -9.39 -0.88
CA GLY A 178 14.86 -7.93 -0.77
C GLY A 178 16.16 -7.35 -0.21
N ILE A 179 17.30 -7.93 -0.56
CA ILE A 179 18.63 -7.53 -0.09
C ILE A 179 19.26 -6.48 -1.00
N THR A 180 18.96 -6.54 -2.30
CA THR A 180 19.56 -5.65 -3.31
C THR A 180 19.18 -4.18 -3.11
N PRO A 181 17.93 -3.79 -2.74
CA PRO A 181 17.63 -2.40 -2.39
C PRO A 181 18.47 -1.88 -1.21
N ILE A 182 18.78 -2.74 -0.23
CA ILE A 182 19.57 -2.37 0.96
C ILE A 182 21.02 -2.07 0.56
N ILE A 183 21.62 -2.90 -0.29
CA ILE A 183 22.99 -2.71 -0.78
C ILE A 183 23.06 -1.47 -1.67
N PHE A 184 22.25 -1.46 -2.72
CA PHE A 184 22.31 -0.42 -3.74
C PHE A 184 21.85 0.93 -3.20
N GLY A 185 20.92 0.94 -2.24
CA GLY A 185 20.51 2.14 -1.50
C GLY A 185 21.68 2.89 -0.88
N ARG A 186 22.70 2.20 -0.37
CA ARG A 186 23.90 2.85 0.23
C ARG A 186 24.66 3.70 -0.78
N TYR A 187 24.64 3.31 -2.04
CA TYR A 187 25.29 4.03 -3.13
C TYR A 187 24.36 5.08 -3.71
N LEU A 188 23.10 4.73 -3.97
CA LEU A 188 22.09 5.61 -4.53
C LEU A 188 21.80 6.83 -3.63
N PHE A 189 21.62 6.62 -2.32
CA PHE A 189 21.32 7.70 -1.37
C PHE A 189 22.54 8.59 -1.08
N LYS A 190 23.76 8.07 -1.24
CA LYS A 190 25.01 8.85 -1.12
C LYS A 190 25.47 9.49 -2.44
N ASN A 191 24.64 9.42 -3.48
CA ASN A 191 24.94 9.94 -4.81
C ASN A 191 26.23 9.35 -5.44
N LYS A 192 26.55 8.09 -5.13
CA LYS A 192 27.74 7.37 -5.63
C LYS A 192 27.37 6.52 -6.86
N ILE A 193 26.83 7.14 -7.90
CA ILE A 193 26.26 6.43 -9.05
C ILE A 193 27.33 5.70 -9.86
N ASP A 194 28.52 6.29 -10.04
CA ASP A 194 29.62 5.63 -10.76
C ASP A 194 30.08 4.36 -10.05
N ARG A 195 30.21 4.42 -8.71
CA ARG A 195 30.55 3.23 -7.91
C ARG A 195 29.45 2.17 -8.00
N LEU A 196 28.17 2.57 -7.98
CA LEU A 196 27.05 1.64 -8.18
C LEU A 196 27.13 0.94 -9.54
N ASN A 197 27.45 1.69 -10.59
CA ASN A 197 27.64 1.14 -11.93
C ASN A 197 28.80 0.13 -11.98
N ASP A 198 29.92 0.47 -11.36
CA ASP A 198 31.10 -0.41 -11.32
C ASP A 198 30.84 -1.72 -10.57
N ILE A 199 30.22 -1.67 -9.39
CA ILE A 199 29.94 -2.90 -8.63
C ILE A 199 28.94 -3.80 -9.36
N ILE A 200 27.98 -3.22 -10.11
CA ILE A 200 27.02 -3.98 -10.91
C ILE A 200 27.72 -4.66 -12.08
N ARG A 201 28.58 -3.93 -12.80
CA ARG A 201 29.33 -4.45 -13.95
C ARG A 201 30.32 -5.54 -13.56
N THR A 202 31.02 -5.37 -12.45
CA THR A 202 32.01 -6.32 -11.94
C THR A 202 31.38 -7.51 -11.22
N GLY A 203 30.13 -7.38 -10.75
CA GLY A 203 29.46 -8.39 -9.95
C GLY A 203 29.88 -8.41 -8.47
N GLU A 204 30.71 -7.46 -8.02
CA GLU A 204 31.17 -7.32 -6.63
C GLU A 204 30.00 -7.24 -5.63
N TRP A 205 28.85 -6.73 -6.06
CA TRP A 205 27.66 -6.62 -5.23
C TRP A 205 27.17 -7.95 -4.65
N ARG A 206 27.47 -9.10 -5.30
CA ARG A 206 27.11 -10.43 -4.80
C ARG A 206 27.87 -10.80 -3.52
N LEU A 207 29.13 -10.36 -3.41
CA LEU A 207 29.94 -10.55 -2.21
C LEU A 207 29.40 -9.69 -1.06
N GLU A 208 29.05 -8.44 -1.37
CA GLU A 208 28.37 -7.57 -0.40
C GLU A 208 27.02 -8.14 0.03
N ALA A 209 26.29 -8.79 -0.88
CA ALA A 209 25.02 -9.42 -0.58
C ALA A 209 25.16 -10.54 0.45
N GLY A 210 26.15 -11.42 0.32
CA GLY A 210 26.41 -12.47 1.33
C GLY A 210 26.64 -11.87 2.72
N TYR A 211 27.47 -10.83 2.82
CA TYR A 211 27.74 -10.16 4.10
C TYR A 211 26.51 -9.44 4.68
N VAL A 212 25.73 -8.78 3.82
CA VAL A 212 24.49 -8.11 4.25
C VAL A 212 23.45 -9.14 4.66
N GLN A 213 23.33 -10.27 3.97
CA GLN A 213 22.39 -11.33 4.32
C GLN A 213 22.66 -11.90 5.72
N GLU A 214 23.93 -12.14 6.08
CA GLU A 214 24.31 -12.57 7.43
C GLU A 214 23.95 -11.52 8.49
N ARG A 215 24.28 -10.24 8.22
CA ARG A 215 24.03 -9.14 9.17
C ARG A 215 22.55 -8.83 9.35
N TYR A 216 21.76 -9.03 8.30
CA TYR A 216 20.31 -8.81 8.29
C TYR A 216 19.52 -10.11 8.47
N ALA A 217 20.17 -11.23 8.80
CA ALA A 217 19.53 -12.52 9.01
C ALA A 217 18.35 -12.43 9.96
N LYS A 218 18.45 -11.66 11.06
CA LYS A 218 17.34 -11.43 11.99
C LYS A 218 16.14 -10.73 11.35
N LEU A 219 16.38 -9.74 10.48
CA LEU A 219 15.32 -9.06 9.73
C LEU A 219 14.70 -10.00 8.69
N ILE A 220 15.51 -10.79 7.99
CA ILE A 220 15.05 -11.78 7.00
C ILE A 220 14.22 -12.86 7.69
N THR A 221 14.69 -13.40 8.81
CA THR A 221 13.93 -14.36 9.64
C THR A 221 12.64 -13.74 10.16
N TRP A 222 12.66 -12.48 10.57
CA TRP A 222 11.46 -11.75 10.96
C TRP A 222 10.47 -11.60 9.79
N ARG A 223 10.94 -11.25 8.58
CA ARG A 223 10.10 -11.18 7.37
C ARG A 223 9.48 -12.54 7.06
N GLN A 224 10.30 -13.59 6.99
CA GLN A 224 9.86 -14.96 6.75
C GLN A 224 8.88 -15.45 7.82
N TYR A 225 9.10 -15.08 9.09
CA TYR A 225 8.14 -15.35 10.16
C TYR A 225 6.83 -14.60 9.88
N MET A 226 6.89 -13.29 9.62
CA MET A 226 5.72 -12.48 9.31
C MET A 226 4.94 -12.99 8.10
N ASP A 227 5.60 -13.51 7.08
CA ASP A 227 4.99 -14.14 5.90
C ASP A 227 4.39 -15.52 6.23
N LYS A 228 5.01 -16.31 7.11
CA LYS A 228 4.48 -17.63 7.54
C LYS A 228 3.28 -17.56 8.46
N ILE A 229 3.12 -16.47 9.21
CA ILE A 229 1.90 -16.24 10.00
C ILE A 229 0.87 -15.45 9.18
N ALA A 230 1.14 -15.05 7.93
CA ALA A 230 0.24 -14.35 6.99
C ALA A 230 -0.55 -15.32 6.11
#